data_AF-A0A1Z5LCK7-F1
#
_entry.id   AF-A0A1Z5LCK7-F1
#
_cell.length_a   1.000
_cell.length_b   1.000
_cell.length_c   1.000
_cell.angle_alpha   90.00
_cell.angle_beta   90.00
_cell.angle_gamma   90.00
#
_symmetry.space_group_name_H-M   'P 1'
#
loop_
_entity.id
_entity.type
_entity.pdbx_description
1 polymer ?
#
loop_
_entity_poly.entity_id
_entity_poly.type
_entity_poly.pdbx_seq_one_letter_code
_entity_poly.pdbx_strand_id
1 'polypeptide(L)'
;MRKTVRVSVPRYVLDTHLLGHYKERTEYDVLDKNEDCQPGDWVLVKELPERISLRVAHKVERVVFKNGNIIDPLTKEKCFFTEFVKDVDQESEIFGLSPPYKSIQLPEEVPKLTEK
;
A
#
# COMPACT_ATOMS: atom_id res chain seq x y z
N MET A 1 -0.29 -18.79 -7.93
CA MET A 1 0.40 -17.53 -8.27
C MET A 1 1.73 -17.52 -7.54
N ARG A 2 2.83 -17.93 -8.18
CA ARG A 2 4.17 -17.70 -7.61
C ARG A 2 4.63 -16.36 -8.20
N LYS A 3 5.11 -15.41 -7.39
CA LYS A 3 5.66 -14.11 -7.85
C LYS A 3 4.70 -13.15 -8.59
N THR A 4 3.41 -13.15 -8.26
CA THR A 4 2.44 -12.22 -8.87
C THR A 4 1.58 -11.60 -7.79
N VAL A 5 1.40 -10.28 -7.87
CA VAL A 5 0.58 -9.49 -6.95
C VAL A 5 -0.55 -8.83 -7.72
N ARG A 6 -1.70 -8.70 -7.07
CA ARG A 6 -2.87 -8.04 -7.63
C ARG A 6 -2.91 -6.59 -7.15
N VAL A 7 -2.82 -5.65 -8.09
CA VAL A 7 -2.76 -4.22 -7.80
C VAL A 7 -4.05 -3.55 -8.24
N SER A 8 -4.70 -2.85 -7.32
CA SER A 8 -5.89 -2.03 -7.64
C SER A 8 -5.45 -0.62 -8.03
N VAL A 9 -5.71 -0.23 -9.28
CA VAL A 9 -5.38 1.09 -9.81
C VAL A 9 -6.66 1.93 -9.87
N PRO A 10 -6.81 2.93 -8.99
CA PRO A 10 -7.92 3.85 -9.07
C PRO A 10 -7.71 4.89 -10.16
N ARG A 11 -8.76 5.16 -10.95
CA ARG A 11 -8.81 6.22 -11.95
C ARG A 11 -10.05 7.07 -11.72
N TYR A 12 -9.96 8.35 -12.01
CA TYR A 12 -11.09 9.27 -11.95
C TYR A 12 -11.71 9.40 -13.34
N VAL A 13 -12.88 8.81 -13.52
CA VAL A 13 -13.62 8.86 -14.79
C VAL A 13 -14.72 9.93 -14.69
N LEU A 14 -14.83 10.75 -15.72
CA LEU A 14 -15.85 11.79 -15.81
C LEU A 14 -17.21 11.15 -16.12
N ASP A 15 -18.18 11.36 -15.26
CA ASP A 15 -19.58 11.16 -15.55
C ASP A 15 -20.10 12.38 -16.31
N THR A 16 -20.55 12.17 -17.55
CA THR A 16 -21.03 13.24 -18.44
C THR A 16 -22.42 13.77 -18.07
N HIS A 17 -23.21 13.00 -17.31
CA HIS A 17 -24.53 13.41 -16.86
C HIS A 17 -24.45 14.28 -15.60
N LEU A 18 -23.64 13.85 -14.64
CA LEU A 18 -23.45 14.55 -13.37
C LEU A 18 -22.33 15.60 -13.42
N LEU A 19 -21.53 15.60 -14.48
CA LEU A 19 -20.35 16.46 -14.66
C LEU A 19 -19.37 16.35 -13.47
N GLY A 20 -19.19 15.12 -12.97
CA GLY A 20 -18.36 14.81 -11.81
C GLY A 20 -17.38 13.68 -12.08
N HIS A 21 -16.20 13.74 -11.48
CA HIS A 21 -15.21 12.66 -11.55
C HIS A 21 -15.43 11.64 -10.43
N TYR A 22 -15.66 10.38 -10.80
CA TYR A 22 -15.84 9.29 -9.86
C TYR A 22 -14.70 8.28 -9.93
N LYS A 23 -14.39 7.70 -8.79
CA LYS A 23 -13.28 6.76 -8.63
C LYS A 23 -13.69 5.37 -9.13
N GLU A 24 -13.16 4.97 -10.27
CA GLU A 24 -13.25 3.61 -10.79
C GLU A 24 -11.97 2.85 -10.43
N ARG A 25 -12.07 1.56 -10.08
CA ARG A 25 -10.91 0.72 -9.72
C ARG A 25 -10.75 -0.38 -10.76
N THR A 26 -9.57 -0.48 -11.35
CA THR A 26 -9.19 -1.59 -12.23
C THR A 26 -8.13 -2.43 -11.55
N GLU A 27 -8.32 -3.75 -11.52
CA GLU A 27 -7.35 -4.68 -10.96
C GLU A 27 -6.39 -5.17 -12.06
N TYR A 28 -5.10 -5.15 -11.78
CA TYR A 28 -4.06 -5.66 -12.66
C TYR A 28 -3.26 -6.77 -11.96
N ASP A 29 -2.99 -7.85 -12.68
CA ASP A 29 -2.02 -8.87 -12.25
C ASP A 29 -0.61 -8.40 -12.65
N VAL A 30 0.24 -8.18 -11.64
CA VAL A 30 1.56 -7.58 -11.80
C VAL A 30 2.63 -8.55 -11.32
N LEU A 31 3.71 -8.70 -12.09
CA LEU A 31 4.85 -9.50 -11.69
C LEU A 31 5.61 -8.82 -10.54
N ASP A 32 5.78 -9.55 -9.43
CA ASP A 32 6.69 -9.19 -8.34
C ASP A 32 7.82 -10.22 -8.28
N LYS A 33 9.02 -9.86 -8.73
CA LYS A 33 10.16 -10.79 -8.83
C LYS A 33 10.71 -11.21 -7.47
N ASN A 34 10.63 -10.31 -6.49
CA ASN A 34 11.27 -10.44 -5.19
C ASN A 34 10.28 -10.84 -4.10
N GLU A 35 8.96 -10.73 -4.35
CA GLU A 35 7.91 -10.99 -3.36
C GLU A 35 8.01 -10.03 -2.16
N ASP A 36 8.45 -8.80 -2.42
CA ASP A 36 8.67 -7.76 -1.40
C ASP A 36 7.36 -7.05 -0.99
N CYS A 37 6.31 -7.14 -1.82
CA CYS A 37 5.08 -6.36 -1.65
C CYS A 37 4.14 -6.97 -0.60
N GLN A 38 3.56 -6.13 0.25
CA GLN A 38 2.53 -6.51 1.21
C GLN A 38 1.17 -5.87 0.89
N PRO A 39 0.05 -6.47 1.36
CA PRO A 39 -1.25 -5.84 1.24
C PRO A 39 -1.28 -4.45 1.90
N GLY A 40 -1.74 -3.45 1.15
CA GLY A 40 -1.80 -2.05 1.59
C GLY A 40 -0.60 -1.19 1.15
N ASP A 41 0.44 -1.79 0.57
CA ASP A 41 1.55 -1.05 -0.01
C ASP A 41 1.11 -0.25 -1.25
N TRP A 42 1.71 0.91 -1.43
CA TRP A 42 1.56 1.70 -2.64
C TRP A 42 2.74 1.41 -3.56
N VAL A 43 2.45 0.89 -4.74
CA VAL A 43 3.47 0.40 -5.68
C VAL A 43 3.43 1.16 -6.99
N LEU A 44 4.61 1.36 -7.58
CA LEU A 44 4.74 1.87 -8.93
C LEU A 44 4.83 0.68 -9.91
N VAL A 45 3.91 0.65 -10.86
CA VAL A 45 3.79 -0.41 -11.85
C VAL A 45 4.32 0.08 -13.20
N LYS A 46 5.09 -0.77 -13.89
CA LYS A 46 5.66 -0.49 -15.21
C LYS A 46 5.29 -1.59 -16.19
N GLU A 47 4.97 -1.21 -17.42
CA GLU A 47 4.70 -2.17 -18.49
C GLU A 47 5.97 -2.96 -18.86
N LEU A 48 5.81 -4.25 -19.13
CA LEU A 48 6.89 -5.11 -19.60
C LEU A 48 7.05 -4.99 -21.13
N PRO A 49 8.28 -5.06 -21.66
CA PRO A 49 8.49 -5.05 -23.11
C PRO A 49 7.84 -6.25 -23.80
N GLU A 50 7.80 -7.39 -23.11
CA GLU A 50 7.14 -8.62 -23.57
C GLU A 50 6.19 -9.13 -22.49
N ARG A 51 4.98 -9.54 -22.88
CA ARG A 51 3.99 -10.09 -21.96
C ARG A 51 4.39 -11.52 -21.57
N ILE A 52 4.47 -11.77 -20.27
CA ILE A 52 4.84 -13.09 -19.73
C ILE A 52 3.67 -14.06 -19.82
N SER A 53 2.46 -13.56 -19.63
CA SER A 53 1.22 -14.35 -19.76
C SER A 53 0.07 -13.46 -20.24
N LEU A 54 -1.08 -14.05 -20.53
CA LEU A 54 -2.30 -13.34 -20.92
C LEU A 54 -2.72 -12.24 -19.93
N ARG A 55 -2.54 -12.49 -18.63
CA ARG A 55 -2.94 -11.55 -17.56
C ARG A 55 -1.79 -10.67 -17.08
N VAL A 56 -0.56 -11.18 -17.12
CA VAL A 56 0.62 -10.48 -16.59
C VAL A 56 1.36 -9.73 -17.69
N ALA A 57 1.01 -8.46 -17.84
CA ALA A 57 1.66 -7.52 -18.78
C ALA A 57 2.56 -6.48 -18.07
N HIS A 58 2.51 -6.41 -16.74
CA HIS A 58 3.20 -5.38 -15.98
C HIS A 58 4.11 -6.00 -14.91
N LYS A 59 5.10 -5.22 -14.46
CA LYS A 59 5.97 -5.53 -13.33
C LYS A 59 5.92 -4.43 -12.26
N VAL A 60 6.19 -4.81 -11.02
CA VAL A 60 6.47 -3.85 -9.95
C VAL A 60 7.86 -3.25 -10.21
N GLU A 61 7.94 -1.93 -10.32
CA GLU A 61 9.22 -1.22 -10.46
C GLU A 61 9.81 -0.89 -9.08
N ARG A 62 8.97 -0.38 -8.17
CA ARG A 62 9.34 -0.09 -6.77
C ARG A 62 8.10 0.04 -5.87
N VAL A 63 8.30 -0.22 -4.59
CA VAL A 63 7.35 0.17 -3.53
C VAL A 63 7.59 1.64 -3.20
N VAL A 64 6.55 2.47 -3.33
CA VAL A 64 6.61 3.91 -3.05
C VAL A 64 6.34 4.17 -1.57
N PHE A 65 5.26 3.58 -1.04
CA PHE A 65 4.93 3.64 0.38
C PHE A 65 4.71 2.24 0.90
N LYS A 66 5.50 1.85 1.89
CA LYS A 66 5.35 0.59 2.59
C LYS A 66 4.35 0.75 3.72
N ASN A 67 3.36 -0.12 3.78
CA ASN A 67 2.34 -0.13 4.81
C ASN A 67 3.01 -0.26 6.19
N GLY A 68 2.62 0.61 7.13
CA GLY A 68 3.20 0.67 8.48
C GLY A 68 4.61 1.27 8.59
N ASN A 69 5.31 1.54 7.48
CA ASN A 69 6.64 2.16 7.50
C ASN A 69 6.78 3.18 6.35
N ILE A 70 5.91 4.19 6.40
CA ILE A 70 5.88 5.29 5.42
C ILE A 70 7.07 6.23 5.71
N ILE A 71 7.82 6.53 4.65
CA ILE A 71 8.91 7.50 4.67
C ILE A 71 8.47 8.69 3.81
N ASP A 72 8.52 9.89 4.36
CA ASP A 72 8.21 11.10 3.60
C ASP A 72 9.25 11.30 2.49
N PRO A 73 8.84 11.42 1.21
CA PRO A 73 9.76 11.63 0.10
C PRO A 73 10.53 12.95 0.17
N LEU A 74 10.02 13.96 0.89
CA LEU A 74 10.67 15.27 1.00
C LEU A 74 11.77 15.28 2.08
N THR A 75 11.42 14.92 3.31
CA THR A 75 12.34 14.96 4.46
C THR A 75 13.14 13.67 4.66
N LYS A 76 12.69 12.55 4.09
CA LYS A 76 13.20 11.19 4.32
C LYS A 76 13.02 10.70 5.77
N GLU A 77 12.14 11.35 6.52
CA GLU A 77 11.81 10.92 7.87
C GLU A 77 10.64 9.95 7.87
N LYS A 78 10.55 9.13 8.93
CA LYS A 78 9.42 8.22 9.11
C LYS A 78 8.21 9.00 9.61
N CYS A 79 7.06 8.74 8.99
CA CYS A 79 5.82 9.39 9.34
C CYS A 79 4.80 8.38 9.86
N PHE A 80 4.08 8.79 10.89
CA PHE A 80 2.86 8.15 11.35
C PHE A 80 1.71 9.10 11.03
N PHE A 81 0.94 8.77 9.98
CA PHE A 81 -0.10 9.65 9.42
C PHE A 81 0.44 11.06 9.10
N THR A 82 0.06 12.06 9.88
CA THR A 82 0.39 13.48 9.70
C THR A 82 1.59 13.93 10.53
N GLU A 83 2.12 13.08 11.41
CA GLU A 83 3.18 13.41 12.37
C GLU A 83 4.45 12.61 12.06
N PHE A 84 5.61 13.15 12.45
CA PHE A 84 6.85 12.40 12.38
C PHE A 84 6.97 11.46 13.57
N VAL A 85 7.45 10.24 13.31
CA VAL A 85 7.62 9.21 14.36
C VAL A 85 8.52 9.69 15.49
N LYS A 86 9.54 10.51 15.17
CA LYS A 86 10.45 11.09 16.16
C LYS A 86 9.72 11.98 17.16
N ASP A 87 8.80 12.82 16.69
CA ASP A 87 8.07 13.76 17.52
C ASP A 87 7.08 13.00 18.42
N VAL A 88 6.38 12.00 17.86
CA VAL A 88 5.48 11.12 18.61
C VAL A 88 6.22 10.34 19.69
N ASP A 89 7.43 9.84 19.39
CA ASP A 89 8.26 9.15 20.38
C ASP A 89 8.70 10.10 21.50
N GLN A 90 9.11 11.33 21.16
CA GLN A 90 9.49 12.34 22.15
C GLN A 90 8.32 12.72 23.07
N GLU A 91 7.13 12.96 22.52
CA GLU A 91 5.94 13.24 23.32
C GLU A 91 5.60 12.07 24.25
N SER A 92 5.66 10.85 23.74
CA SER A 92 5.40 9.64 24.51
C SER A 92 6.37 9.48 25.68
N GLU A 93 7.65 9.79 25.48
CA GLU A 93 8.67 9.80 26.54
C GLU A 93 8.37 10.86 27.60
N ILE A 94 7.96 12.07 27.20
CA ILE A 94 7.61 13.17 28.12
C ILE A 94 6.41 12.79 28.99
N PHE A 95 5.38 12.18 28.40
CA PHE A 95 4.16 11.80 29.12
C PHE A 95 4.26 10.43 29.82
N GLY A 96 5.33 9.67 29.61
CA GLY A 96 5.49 8.32 30.15
C GLY A 96 4.47 7.31 29.59
N LEU A 97 3.96 7.58 28.38
CA LEU A 97 2.96 6.74 27.70
C LEU A 97 3.63 5.92 26.58
N SER A 98 2.98 4.84 26.16
CA SER A 98 3.42 4.10 24.98
C SER A 98 2.96 4.82 23.71
N PRO A 99 3.82 4.93 22.67
CA PRO A 99 3.43 5.52 21.41
C PRO A 99 2.21 4.83 20.80
N PRO A 100 1.25 5.59 20.25
CA PRO A 100 -0.03 5.06 19.76
C PRO A 100 0.14 4.03 18.64
N TYR A 101 1.22 4.13 17.87
CA TYR A 101 1.50 3.20 16.77
C TYR A 101 2.10 1.86 17.26
N LYS A 102 2.56 1.78 18.53
CA LYS A 102 3.07 0.55 19.15
C LYS A 102 1.99 -0.23 19.91
N SER A 103 0.95 0.46 20.38
CA SER A 103 -0.13 -0.14 21.18
C SER A 103 -1.21 -0.83 20.35
N ILE A 104 -1.26 -0.59 19.03
CA ILE A 104 -2.16 -1.30 18.11
C ILE A 104 -1.55 -2.66 17.77
N GLN A 105 -1.72 -3.64 18.65
CA GLN A 105 -1.55 -5.05 18.30
C GLN A 105 -2.79 -5.48 17.50
N LEU A 106 -2.70 -5.49 16.18
CA LEU A 106 -3.68 -6.18 15.34
C LEU A 106 -3.64 -7.67 15.72
N PRO A 107 -4.79 -8.35 15.92
CA PRO A 107 -4.78 -9.78 16.18
C PRO A 107 -4.03 -10.49 15.04
N GLU A 108 -3.02 -11.29 15.38
CA GLU A 108 -2.12 -11.93 14.42
C GLU A 108 -2.85 -12.88 13.46
N GLU A 109 -4.05 -13.34 13.82
CA GLU A 109 -4.87 -14.19 12.98
C GLU A 109 -6.22 -13.53 12.70
N VAL A 110 -6.43 -13.12 11.45
CA VAL A 110 -7.79 -12.97 10.91
C VAL A 110 -8.38 -14.37 10.87
N PRO A 111 -9.49 -14.66 11.59
CA PRO A 111 -10.08 -15.99 11.58
C PRO A 111 -10.41 -16.35 10.14
N LYS A 112 -9.83 -17.47 9.66
CA LYS A 112 -10.16 -18.02 8.35
C LYS A 112 -11.67 -18.24 8.34
N LEU A 113 -12.38 -17.51 7.48
CA LEU A 113 -13.78 -17.75 7.19
C LEU A 113 -13.89 -19.24 6.83
N THR A 114 -14.45 -20.02 7.74
CA THR A 114 -14.73 -21.43 7.51
C THR A 114 -15.85 -21.47 6.49
N GLU A 115 -15.50 -21.88 5.27
CA GLU A 115 -16.48 -22.17 4.23
C GLU A 115 -17.47 -23.19 4.79
N LYS A 116 -18.74 -22.79 4.88
CA LYS A 116 -19.88 -23.66 5.20
C LYS A 116 -20.45 -24.25 3.92
#